data_AF-A0A1Q3K491-F1
#
_entry.id   AF-A0A1Q3K491-F1
#
_cell.length_a   1.000
_cell.length_b   1.000
_cell.length_c   1.000
_cell.angle_alpha   90.00
_cell.angle_beta   90.00
_cell.angle_gamma   90.00
#
_symmetry.space_group_name_H-M   'P 1'
#
loop_
_entity.id
_entity.type
_entity.pdbx_description
1 polymer ?
#
loop_
_entity_poly.entity_id
_entity_poly.type
_entity_poly.pdbx_seq_one_letter_code
_entity_poly.pdbx_strand_id
1 'polypeptide(L)'
;MHNRRVHLLGTSGTVTTVAGIHLRLPRYDRNRVDGCWLKSGQVRTVTADLLARGYDGRVSEPCIGRDRADLVLAGCAILEALMRMWPCEMLRVADRGLREGILATLMAEDGVFRASRRDGWQ
;
A
#
# COMPACT_ATOMS: atom_id res chain seq x y z
N MET A 1 -17.80 -22.01 10.57
CA MET A 1 -16.96 -21.95 9.35
C MET A 1 -15.71 -21.15 9.66
N HIS A 2 -14.55 -21.61 9.16
CA HIS A 2 -13.21 -21.33 9.68
C HIS A 2 -12.86 -19.84 9.94
N ASN A 3 -12.67 -19.51 11.23
CA ASN A 3 -12.04 -18.28 11.73
C ASN A 3 -10.53 -18.30 11.47
N ARG A 4 -10.11 -18.29 10.20
CA ARG A 4 -8.74 -17.93 9.85
C ARG A 4 -8.67 -16.41 9.90
N ARG A 5 -8.01 -15.87 10.93
CA ARG A 5 -7.65 -14.45 11.01
C ARG A 5 -6.74 -14.12 9.83
N VAL A 6 -7.32 -13.66 8.73
CA VAL A 6 -6.59 -13.20 7.54
C VAL A 6 -6.08 -11.80 7.85
N HIS A 7 -4.81 -11.56 7.57
CA HIS A 7 -4.23 -10.22 7.56
C HIS A 7 -3.99 -9.81 6.12
N LEU A 8 -4.49 -8.64 5.73
CA LEU A 8 -4.19 -8.06 4.44
C LEU A 8 -2.98 -7.12 4.57
N LEU A 9 -1.97 -7.36 3.74
CA LEU A 9 -0.82 -6.50 3.55
C LEU A 9 -0.83 -5.99 2.11
N GLY A 10 -0.96 -4.68 1.92
CA GLY A 10 -1.04 -4.06 0.61
C GLY A 10 0.24 -3.32 0.25
N THR A 11 0.93 -3.79 -0.78
CA THR A 11 2.20 -3.21 -1.25
C THR A 11 2.08 -2.36 -2.52
N SER A 12 0.91 -2.35 -3.15
CA SER A 12 0.69 -1.71 -4.44
C SER A 12 0.66 -0.18 -4.35
N GLY A 13 1.06 0.48 -5.44
CA GLY A 13 0.94 1.92 -5.62
C GLY A 13 -0.49 2.45 -5.39
N THR A 14 -1.52 1.65 -5.68
CA THR A 14 -2.91 2.02 -5.35
C THR A 14 -3.10 2.12 -3.84
N VAL A 15 -2.62 1.13 -3.08
CA VAL A 15 -2.76 1.08 -1.63
C VAL A 15 -2.02 2.25 -0.98
N THR A 16 -0.79 2.53 -1.43
CA THR A 16 0.00 3.65 -0.90
C THR A 16 -0.59 5.01 -1.28
N THR A 17 -1.24 5.12 -2.45
CA THR A 17 -1.96 6.33 -2.87
C THR A 17 -3.20 6.56 -2.00
N VAL A 18 -4.05 5.55 -1.81
CA VAL A 18 -5.21 5.62 -0.92
C VAL A 18 -4.78 5.99 0.50
N ALA A 19 -3.67 5.44 0.98
CA ALA A 19 -3.10 5.79 2.27
C ALA A 19 -2.69 7.28 2.35
N GLY A 20 -1.99 7.78 1.33
CA GLY A 20 -1.58 9.18 1.28
C GLY A 20 -2.76 10.16 1.30
N ILE A 21 -3.81 9.85 0.52
CA ILE A 21 -5.04 10.65 0.47
C ILE A 21 -5.80 10.57 1.80
N HIS A 22 -5.92 9.36 2.37
CA HIS A 22 -6.58 9.17 3.65
C HIS A 22 -5.89 9.96 4.77
N LEU A 23 -4.56 9.99 4.76
CA LEU A 23 -3.72 10.75 5.69
C LEU A 23 -3.68 12.26 5.36
N ARG A 24 -4.32 12.70 4.27
CA ARG A 24 -4.36 14.08 3.78
C ARG A 24 -2.96 14.67 3.61
N LEU A 25 -2.04 13.89 3.07
CA LEU A 25 -0.66 14.34 2.91
C LEU A 25 -0.58 15.40 1.80
N PRO A 26 0.15 16.51 2.01
CA PRO A 26 0.31 17.55 0.99
C PRO A 26 1.15 17.09 -0.22
N ARG A 27 1.84 15.95 -0.08
CA ARG A 27 2.55 15.19 -1.10
C ARG A 27 2.80 13.78 -0.56
N TYR A 28 3.08 12.83 -1.43
CA TYR A 28 3.46 11.49 -0.99
C TYR A 28 4.69 11.51 -0.07
N ASP A 29 4.56 10.92 1.11
CA ASP A 29 5.62 10.73 2.11
C ASP A 29 5.63 9.28 2.58
N ARG A 30 6.64 8.53 2.14
CA ARG A 30 6.81 7.12 2.49
C ARG A 30 6.90 6.86 3.99
N ASN A 31 7.47 7.77 4.77
CA ASN A 31 7.65 7.59 6.21
C ASN A 31 6.31 7.67 6.95
N ARG A 32 5.32 8.34 6.36
CA ARG A 32 3.96 8.41 6.87
C ARG A 32 3.09 7.27 6.39
N VAL A 33 3.34 6.80 5.17
CA VAL A 33 2.53 5.79 4.49
C VAL A 33 2.92 4.37 4.89
N ASP A 34 4.21 4.06 4.93
CA ASP A 34 4.70 2.72 5.23
C ASP A 34 4.29 2.28 6.64
N GLY A 35 3.73 1.07 6.75
CA GLY A 35 3.26 0.52 8.00
C GLY A 35 1.99 1.15 8.56
N CYS A 36 1.34 2.10 7.86
CA CYS A 36 0.06 2.62 8.33
C CYS A 36 -1.05 1.57 8.18
N TRP A 37 -2.16 1.79 8.90
CA TRP A 37 -3.34 0.94 8.82
C TRP A 37 -4.46 1.66 8.08
N LEU A 38 -5.15 0.94 7.20
CA LEU A 38 -6.35 1.38 6.52
C LEU A 38 -7.54 0.48 6.88
N LYS A 39 -8.61 1.09 7.38
CA LYS A 39 -9.91 0.44 7.55
C LYS A 39 -10.59 0.31 6.20
N SER A 40 -11.35 -0.77 6.02
CA SER A 40 -12.24 -0.96 4.86
C SER A 40 -13.11 0.28 4.58
N GLY A 41 -13.67 0.91 5.63
CA GLY A 41 -14.44 2.14 5.49
C GLY A 41 -13.65 3.34 4.98
N GLN A 42 -12.38 3.47 5.38
CA GLN A 42 -11.52 4.57 4.95
C GLN A 42 -11.16 4.44 3.47
N VAL A 43 -10.91 3.22 3.00
CA VAL A 43 -10.71 2.94 1.57
C VAL A 43 -11.94 3.36 0.77
N ARG A 44 -13.15 2.94 1.20
CA ARG A 44 -14.40 3.33 0.53
C ARG A 44 -14.62 4.84 0.49
N THR A 45 -14.34 5.55 1.59
CA THR A 45 -14.46 7.01 1.64
C THR A 45 -13.52 7.66 0.62
N VAL A 46 -12.25 7.24 0.57
CA VAL A 46 -11.30 7.76 -0.42
C VAL A 46 -11.76 7.46 -1.85
N THR A 47 -12.24 6.23 -2.14
CA THR A 47 -12.76 5.90 -3.48
C THR A 47 -13.93 6.80 -3.87
N ALA A 48 -14.88 7.02 -2.97
CA ALA A 48 -16.04 7.88 -3.22
C ALA A 48 -15.64 9.35 -3.46
N ASP A 49 -14.70 9.87 -2.68
CA ASP A 49 -14.17 11.23 -2.86
C ASP A 49 -13.46 11.38 -4.21
N LEU A 50 -12.69 10.37 -4.63
CA LEU A 50 -12.01 10.37 -5.93
C LEU A 50 -12.99 10.27 -7.11
N LEU A 51 -14.08 9.52 -6.95
CA LEU A 51 -15.17 9.45 -7.94
C LEU A 51 -15.84 10.81 -8.13
N ALA A 52 -16.12 11.53 -7.03
CA ALA A 52 -16.79 12.83 -7.07
C ALA A 52 -15.95 13.96 -7.69
N ARG A 53 -14.62 13.85 -7.65
CA ARG A 53 -13.68 14.88 -8.14
C ARG A 53 -13.50 14.95 -9.66
N GLY A 54 -13.98 13.96 -10.41
CA GLY A 54 -13.73 13.88 -11.86
C GLY A 54 -12.25 13.68 -12.20
N TYR A 55 -11.86 13.82 -13.47
CA TYR A 55 -10.48 13.61 -13.90
C TYR A 55 -9.52 14.70 -13.40
N ASP A 56 -9.85 15.97 -13.67
CA ASP A 56 -8.97 17.10 -13.32
C ASP A 56 -8.71 17.18 -11.82
N GLY A 57 -9.75 16.91 -11.00
CA GLY A 57 -9.61 16.83 -9.55
C GLY A 57 -8.69 15.70 -9.10
N ARG A 58 -8.68 14.55 -9.79
CA ARG A 58 -7.75 13.44 -9.51
C ARG A 58 -6.32 13.76 -9.93
N VAL A 59 -6.12 14.44 -11.07
CA VAL A 59 -4.79 14.92 -11.48
C VAL A 59 -4.21 15.90 -10.46
N SER A 60 -5.06 16.74 -9.88
CA SER A 60 -4.67 17.73 -8.86
C SER A 60 -4.38 17.14 -7.47
N GLU A 61 -4.78 15.88 -7.21
CA GLU A 61 -4.57 15.23 -5.91
C GLU A 61 -3.07 14.93 -5.69
N PRO A 62 -2.42 15.51 -4.66
CA PRO A 62 -0.97 15.44 -4.52
C PRO A 62 -0.36 14.04 -4.44
N CYS A 63 -1.14 13.05 -4.01
CA CYS A 63 -0.66 11.67 -3.85
C CYS A 63 -0.87 10.78 -5.08
N ILE A 64 -1.60 11.21 -6.12
CA ILE A 64 -1.91 10.38 -7.30
C ILE A 64 -0.87 10.58 -8.40
N GLY A 65 -0.59 11.82 -8.79
CA GLY A 65 0.25 12.13 -9.95
C GLY A 65 -0.46 11.86 -11.29
N ARG A 66 -0.04 12.59 -12.32
CA ARG A 66 -0.76 12.66 -13.60
C ARG A 66 -0.97 11.30 -14.28
N ASP A 67 0.09 10.49 -14.36
CA ASP A 67 0.06 9.19 -15.07
C ASP A 67 -0.85 8.14 -14.40
N ARG A 68 -1.25 8.37 -13.15
CA ARG A 68 -2.10 7.44 -12.39
C ARG A 68 -3.55 7.90 -12.27
N ALA A 69 -3.88 9.14 -12.65
CA ALA A 69 -5.21 9.72 -12.46
C ALA A 69 -6.32 8.93 -13.19
N ASP A 70 -6.00 8.38 -14.36
CA ASP A 70 -6.91 7.57 -15.17
C ASP A 70 -7.18 6.20 -14.54
N LEU A 71 -6.16 5.60 -13.92
CA LEU A 71 -6.19 4.19 -13.48
C LEU A 71 -6.48 4.01 -11.98
N VAL A 72 -6.32 5.05 -11.17
CA VAL A 72 -6.45 4.97 -9.70
C VAL A 72 -7.81 4.41 -9.27
N LEU A 73 -8.90 4.77 -9.96
CA LEU A 73 -10.24 4.28 -9.63
C LEU A 73 -10.41 2.79 -9.90
N ALA A 74 -9.85 2.28 -11.01
CA ALA A 74 -9.85 0.85 -11.30
C ALA A 74 -9.08 0.08 -10.22
N GLY A 75 -7.94 0.62 -9.79
CA GLY A 75 -7.18 0.08 -8.65
C GLY A 75 -8.00 0.05 -7.35
N CYS A 76 -8.71 1.14 -7.03
CA CYS A 76 -9.55 1.22 -5.84
C CYS A 76 -10.69 0.18 -5.89
N ALA A 77 -11.32 0.00 -7.04
CA ALA A 77 -12.38 -1.00 -7.22
C ALA A 77 -11.87 -2.45 -6.98
N ILE A 78 -10.68 -2.78 -7.48
CA ILE A 78 -10.03 -4.09 -7.23
C ILE A 78 -9.71 -4.24 -5.73
N LEU A 79 -9.11 -3.22 -5.12
CA LEU A 79 -8.77 -3.24 -3.69
C LEU A 79 -10.02 -3.50 -2.83
N GLU A 80 -11.10 -2.78 -3.11
CA GLU A 80 -12.36 -2.97 -2.40
C GLU A 80 -12.98 -4.35 -2.63
N ALA A 81 -12.89 -4.89 -3.85
CA ALA A 81 -13.34 -6.25 -4.13
C ALA A 81 -12.55 -7.29 -3.32
N LEU A 82 -11.24 -7.14 -3.21
CA LEU A 82 -10.39 -8.00 -2.39
C LEU A 82 -10.77 -7.92 -0.90
N MET A 83 -11.00 -6.71 -0.38
CA MET A 83 -11.40 -6.50 1.02
C MET A 83 -12.81 -7.02 1.32
N ARG A 84 -13.71 -7.10 0.33
CA ARG A 84 -15.03 -7.75 0.47
C ARG A 84 -14.93 -9.27 0.41
N MET A 85 -14.07 -9.81 -0.45
CA MET A 85 -13.92 -11.26 -0.64
C MET A 85 -13.24 -11.93 0.55
N TRP A 86 -12.23 -11.28 1.12
CA TRP A 86 -11.63 -11.66 2.40
C TRP A 86 -11.99 -10.59 3.42
N PRO A 87 -13.06 -10.78 4.22
CA PRO A 87 -13.63 -9.75 5.09
C PRO A 87 -12.70 -9.41 6.25
N CYS A 88 -11.62 -8.70 5.93
CA CYS A 88 -10.64 -8.16 6.84
C CYS A 88 -10.97 -6.69 7.05
N GLU A 89 -11.20 -6.30 8.31
CA GLU A 89 -11.54 -4.93 8.63
C GLU A 89 -10.39 -3.95 8.37
N MET A 90 -9.15 -4.47 8.37
CA MET A 90 -7.91 -3.70 8.39
C MET A 90 -6.91 -4.21 7.34
N LEU A 91 -6.35 -3.28 6.58
CA LEU A 91 -5.25 -3.47 5.64
C LEU A 91 -4.01 -2.77 6.19
N ARG A 92 -2.89 -3.49 6.34
CA ARG A 92 -1.59 -2.88 6.63
C ARG A 92 -0.98 -2.42 5.30
N VAL A 93 -0.48 -1.20 5.25
CA VAL A 93 0.24 -0.68 4.08
C VAL A 93 1.71 -1.03 4.20
N ALA A 94 2.31 -1.52 3.12
CA ALA A 94 3.75 -1.73 3.02
C ALA A 94 4.26 -1.01 1.79
N ASP A 95 5.15 -0.04 1.96
CA ASP A 95 5.69 0.71 0.84
C ASP A 95 6.78 -0.07 0.09
N ARG A 96 7.43 -1.01 0.79
CA ARG A 96 8.40 -1.95 0.22
C ARG A 96 7.66 -3.10 -0.45
N GLY A 97 8.05 -3.41 -1.68
CA GLY A 97 7.38 -4.40 -2.52
C GLY A 97 8.38 -5.22 -3.33
N LEU A 98 8.06 -5.41 -4.61
CA LEU A 98 8.81 -6.31 -5.49
C LEU A 98 10.29 -5.95 -5.62
N ARG A 99 10.60 -4.64 -5.73
CA ARG A 99 11.99 -4.18 -5.89
C ARG A 99 12.85 -4.55 -4.68
N GLU A 100 12.34 -4.27 -3.49
CA GLU A 100 13.02 -4.60 -2.24
C GLU A 100 13.10 -6.12 -2.04
N GLY A 101 12.07 -6.86 -2.45
CA GLY A 101 12.09 -8.32 -2.43
C GLY A 101 13.19 -8.92 -3.30
N ILE A 102 13.31 -8.47 -4.56
CA ILE A 102 14.37 -8.91 -5.48
C ILE A 102 15.75 -8.59 -4.91
N LEU A 103 15.95 -7.36 -4.42
CA LEU A 103 17.22 -6.96 -3.82
C LEU A 103 17.58 -7.83 -2.61
N ALA A 104 16.62 -8.08 -1.71
CA ALA A 104 16.84 -8.93 -0.56
C ALA A 104 17.20 -10.37 -0.94
N THR A 105 16.59 -10.91 -2.00
CA THR A 105 16.96 -12.23 -2.54
C THR A 105 18.39 -12.25 -3.06
N LEU A 106 18.77 -11.29 -3.91
CA LEU A 106 20.13 -11.20 -4.46
C LEU A 106 21.19 -11.06 -3.35
N MET A 107 20.94 -10.21 -2.35
CA MET A 107 21.83 -10.05 -1.19
C MET A 107 21.98 -11.35 -0.37
N ALA A 108 20.92 -12.14 -0.27
CA ALA A 108 20.96 -13.41 0.43
C ALA A 108 21.78 -14.46 -0.32
N GLU A 109 21.65 -14.50 -1.66
CA GLU A 109 22.43 -15.35 -2.56
C GLU A 109 23.93 -15.00 -2.50
N ASP A 110 24.26 -13.70 -2.44
CA ASP A 110 25.63 -13.19 -2.27
C ASP A 110 26.18 -13.37 -0.84
N GLY A 111 25.40 -13.94 0.08
CA GLY A 111 25.86 -14.24 1.45
C GLY A 111 26.00 -13.03 2.37
N VAL A 112 25.48 -11.86 2.00
CA VAL A 112 25.56 -10.61 2.80
C VAL A 112 25.03 -10.82 4.22
N PHE A 113 23.94 -11.56 4.37
CA PHE A 113 23.33 -11.84 5.68
C PHE A 113 24.02 -12.97 6.46
N ARG A 114 24.90 -13.76 5.83
CA ARG A 114 25.70 -14.80 6.51
C ARG A 114 26.95 -14.22 7.18
N ALA A 115 27.57 -13.20 6.58
CA ALA A 115 28.73 -12.52 7.17
C ALA A 115 28.39 -11.85 8.53
N SER A 116 27.20 -11.27 8.65
CA SER A 116 26.75 -10.57 9.86
C SER A 116 26.50 -11.47 11.09
N ARG A 117 26.46 -12.81 10.96
CA ARG A 117 26.15 -13.71 12.08
C ARG A 117 27.37 -14.22 12.85
N ARG A 118 28.60 -13.86 12.45
CA ARG A 118 29.85 -14.33 13.10
C ARG A 118 30.40 -13.42 14.20
N ASP A 119 29.93 -12.18 14.33
CA ASP A 119 30.54 -11.19 15.24
C ASP A 119 29.76 -10.93 16.54
N GLY A 120 28.81 -11.80 16.90
CA GLY A 120 27.85 -11.55 17.99
C GLY A 120 28.03 -12.37 19.28
N TRP A 121 29.04 -13.23 19.39
CA TRP A 121 29.30 -14.02 20.60
C TRP A 121 30.81 -14.19 20.84
N GLN A 122 31.42 -13.18 21.47
CA GLN A 122 32.58 -13.33 22.34
C GLN A 122 32.38 -12.47 23.58
#